data_AF-A0A7S3GNX0-F1
#
_entry.id   AF-A0A7S3GNX0-F1
#
_cell.length_a   1.000
_cell.length_b   1.000
_cell.length_c   1.000
_cell.angle_alpha   90.00
_cell.angle_beta   90.00
_cell.angle_gamma   90.00
#
_symmetry.space_group_name_H-M   'P 1'
#
loop_
_entity.id
_entity.type
_entity.pdbx_description
1 polymer ?
#
loop_
_entity_poly.entity_id
_entity_poly.type
_entity_poly.pdbx_seq_one_letter_code
_entity_poly.pdbx_strand_id
1 'polypeptide(L)'
;VSRASLSDIAQAAGATRGAIYWHFKDKVDLFSAMMDRVTLPLERGFGELECSTCPDPVERLRAVLALVLHGVASDERTRRVFEIALYKVEYVGELIGVRDRHVAASEGFTGQLASDFELAAQVQRIVLP
;
A
#
# COMPACT_ATOMS: atom_id res chain seq x y z
N VAL A 1 8.28 5.37 13.45
CA VAL A 1 9.11 4.15 13.67
C VAL A 1 10.57 4.50 14.04
N SER A 2 10.96 5.77 14.05
CA SER A 2 12.33 6.25 14.27
C SER A 2 12.98 5.73 15.57
N ARG A 3 12.21 5.50 16.64
CA ARG A 3 12.72 5.06 17.96
C ARG A 3 12.95 3.56 18.15
N ALA A 4 12.38 2.67 17.34
CA ALA A 4 12.54 1.22 17.51
C ALA A 4 13.80 0.71 16.80
N SER A 5 14.63 -0.09 17.48
CA SER A 5 15.81 -0.75 16.90
C SER A 5 15.52 -2.21 16.48
N LEU A 6 16.36 -2.78 15.62
CA LEU A 6 16.32 -4.21 15.29
C LEU A 6 16.46 -5.11 16.53
N SER A 7 17.23 -4.67 17.52
CA SER A 7 17.38 -5.41 18.78
C SER A 7 16.06 -5.41 19.57
N ASP A 8 15.36 -4.28 19.64
CA ASP A 8 14.06 -4.19 20.31
C ASP A 8 13.03 -5.09 19.62
N ILE A 9 13.05 -5.12 18.28
CA ILE A 9 12.17 -5.97 17.47
C ILE A 9 12.48 -7.45 17.71
N ALA A 10 13.77 -7.84 17.73
CA ALA A 10 14.17 -9.22 17.99
C ALA A 10 13.70 -9.69 19.37
N GLN A 11 13.91 -8.85 20.40
CA GLN A 11 13.45 -9.11 21.76
C GLN A 11 11.93 -9.27 21.83
N ALA A 12 11.18 -8.35 21.21
CA ALA A 12 9.72 -8.41 21.18
C ALA A 12 9.19 -9.64 20.42
N ALA A 13 9.91 -10.09 19.39
CA ALA A 13 9.57 -11.28 18.60
C ALA A 13 10.00 -12.60 19.25
N GLY A 14 10.69 -12.57 20.41
CA GLY A 14 11.27 -13.77 21.04
C GLY A 14 12.44 -14.37 20.24
N ALA A 15 13.02 -13.61 19.32
CA ALA A 15 14.14 -14.03 18.47
C ALA A 15 15.49 -13.58 19.07
N THR A 16 16.56 -14.30 18.75
CA THR A 16 17.90 -13.84 19.09
C THR A 16 18.32 -12.69 18.17
N ARG A 17 19.23 -11.82 18.65
CA ARG A 17 19.83 -10.79 17.80
C ARG A 17 20.46 -11.39 16.54
N GLY A 18 21.15 -12.53 16.64
CA GLY A 18 21.74 -13.18 15.46
C GLY A 18 20.70 -13.59 14.42
N ALA A 19 19.55 -14.12 14.84
CA ALA A 19 18.48 -14.55 13.94
C ALA A 19 17.87 -13.39 13.15
N ILE A 20 17.65 -12.22 13.79
CA ILE A 20 17.06 -11.09 13.06
C ILE A 20 18.00 -10.53 11.99
N TYR A 21 19.31 -10.46 12.28
CA TYR A 21 20.32 -9.97 11.32
C TYR A 21 20.58 -10.96 10.17
N TRP A 22 20.23 -12.24 10.34
CA TRP A 22 20.26 -13.21 9.24
C TRP A 22 19.14 -12.95 8.23
N HIS A 23 17.95 -12.56 8.71
CA HIS A 23 16.79 -12.27 7.85
C HIS A 23 16.81 -10.86 7.27
N PHE A 24 17.31 -9.89 8.03
CA PHE A 24 17.29 -8.48 7.66
C PHE A 24 18.64 -7.85 7.90
N LYS A 25 19.25 -7.32 6.84
CA LYS A 25 20.59 -6.70 6.94
C LYS A 25 20.57 -5.50 7.89
N ASP A 26 19.52 -4.70 7.80
CA ASP A 26 19.34 -3.48 8.57
C ASP A 26 17.84 -3.17 8.76
N LYS A 27 17.56 -2.06 9.45
CA LYS A 27 16.19 -1.64 9.74
C LYS A 27 15.43 -1.22 8.48
N VAL A 28 16.13 -0.72 7.46
CA VAL A 28 15.53 -0.28 6.19
C VAL A 28 15.06 -1.52 5.41
N ASP A 29 15.85 -2.57 5.41
CA ASP A 29 15.52 -3.87 4.81
C ASP A 29 14.29 -4.50 5.46
N LEU A 30 14.25 -4.56 6.80
CA LEU A 30 13.07 -5.01 7.55
C LEU A 30 11.84 -4.16 7.23
N PHE A 31 12.00 -2.84 7.23
CA PHE A 31 10.91 -1.91 6.95
C PHE A 31 10.41 -2.05 5.52
N SER A 32 11.29 -2.25 4.54
CA SER A 32 10.93 -2.48 3.13
C SER A 32 10.12 -3.77 2.98
N ALA A 33 10.59 -4.88 3.56
CA ALA A 33 9.87 -6.15 3.55
C ALA A 33 8.52 -6.09 4.29
N MET A 34 8.40 -5.23 5.31
CA MET A 34 7.13 -4.94 5.94
C MET A 34 6.20 -4.16 5.00
N MET A 35 6.71 -3.10 4.36
CA MET A 35 5.97 -2.20 3.47
C MET A 35 5.48 -2.88 2.19
N ASP A 36 6.17 -3.89 1.68
CA ASP A 36 5.71 -4.69 0.54
C ASP A 36 4.29 -5.26 0.76
N ARG A 37 3.90 -5.51 2.02
CA ARG A 37 2.56 -5.99 2.38
C ARG A 37 1.45 -4.94 2.19
N VAL A 38 1.78 -3.66 2.08
CA VAL A 38 0.84 -2.54 1.84
C VAL A 38 0.81 -2.13 0.37
N THR A 39 1.94 -2.25 -0.33
CA THR A 39 1.98 -2.01 -1.77
C THR A 39 1.12 -3.04 -2.51
N LEU A 40 1.14 -4.30 -2.04
CA LEU A 40 0.41 -5.43 -2.63
C LEU A 40 -1.11 -5.18 -2.83
N PRO A 41 -1.90 -4.70 -1.85
CA PRO A 41 -3.31 -4.39 -2.07
C PRO A 41 -3.57 -3.33 -3.15
N LEU A 42 -2.78 -2.26 -3.20
CA LEU A 42 -2.95 -1.19 -4.19
C LEU A 42 -2.49 -1.63 -5.57
N GLU A 43 -1.35 -2.34 -5.68
CA GLU A 43 -0.87 -2.94 -6.92
C GLU A 43 -1.85 -3.98 -7.47
N ARG A 44 -2.46 -4.80 -6.59
CA ARG A 44 -3.53 -5.73 -7.00
C ARG A 44 -4.75 -4.98 -7.50
N GLY A 45 -5.21 -3.95 -6.78
CA GLY A 45 -6.32 -3.12 -7.24
C GLY A 45 -6.05 -2.48 -8.59
N PHE A 46 -4.83 -1.97 -8.80
CA PHE A 46 -4.39 -1.40 -10.06
C PHE A 46 -4.36 -2.43 -11.20
N GLY A 47 -3.77 -3.61 -10.98
CA GLY A 47 -3.73 -4.68 -11.99
C GLY A 47 -5.12 -5.21 -12.35
N GLU A 48 -6.03 -5.31 -11.39
CA GLU A 48 -7.44 -5.65 -11.63
C GLU A 48 -8.14 -4.58 -12.46
N LEU A 49 -7.84 -3.29 -12.23
CA LEU A 49 -8.39 -2.20 -13.02
C LEU A 49 -7.88 -2.24 -14.48
N GLU A 50 -6.58 -2.47 -14.68
CA GLU A 50 -5.97 -2.59 -16.02
C GLU A 50 -6.50 -3.80 -16.80
N CYS A 51 -6.74 -4.93 -16.10
CA CYS A 51 -7.23 -6.16 -16.73
C CYS A 51 -8.76 -6.24 -16.85
N SER A 52 -9.49 -5.33 -16.19
CA SER A 52 -10.95 -5.38 -16.16
C SER A 52 -11.55 -5.06 -17.53
N THR A 53 -12.30 -6.01 -18.08
CA THR A 53 -13.11 -5.85 -19.29
C THR A 53 -14.52 -5.31 -19.00
N CYS A 54 -14.83 -4.95 -17.75
CA CYS A 54 -16.12 -4.41 -17.35
C CYS A 54 -16.44 -3.12 -18.13
N PRO A 55 -17.52 -3.08 -18.90
CA PRO A 55 -17.86 -1.93 -19.74
C PRO A 55 -18.42 -0.75 -18.94
N ASP A 56 -18.94 -0.98 -17.73
CA ASP A 56 -19.42 0.09 -16.85
C ASP A 56 -18.27 0.61 -15.95
N PRO A 57 -17.79 1.85 -16.17
CA PRO A 57 -16.72 2.43 -15.38
C PRO A 57 -17.07 2.61 -13.90
N VAL A 58 -18.35 2.82 -13.55
CA VAL A 58 -18.76 2.96 -12.15
C VAL A 58 -18.74 1.63 -11.43
N GLU A 59 -19.15 0.54 -12.09
CA GLU A 59 -19.03 -0.80 -11.51
C GLU A 59 -17.57 -1.20 -11.32
N ARG A 60 -16.71 -0.89 -12.29
CA ARG A 60 -15.26 -1.11 -12.18
C ARG A 60 -14.63 -0.35 -11.01
N LEU A 61 -14.93 0.94 -10.87
CA LEU A 61 -14.51 1.77 -9.73
C LEU A 61 -14.95 1.14 -8.40
N ARG A 62 -16.22 0.73 -8.32
CA ARG A 62 -16.78 0.12 -7.10
C ARG A 62 -16.09 -1.19 -6.75
N ALA A 63 -15.84 -2.04 -7.75
CA ALA A 63 -15.20 -3.33 -7.55
C ALA A 63 -13.77 -3.18 -7.01
N VAL A 64 -12.98 -2.27 -7.58
CA VAL A 64 -11.60 -2.05 -7.14
C VAL A 64 -11.52 -1.38 -5.77
N LEU A 65 -12.35 -0.37 -5.49
CA LEU A 65 -12.42 0.21 -4.15
C LEU A 65 -12.88 -0.83 -3.10
N ALA A 66 -13.86 -1.67 -3.44
CA ALA A 66 -14.30 -2.74 -2.57
C ALA A 66 -13.18 -3.76 -2.31
N LEU A 67 -12.41 -4.14 -3.33
CA LEU A 67 -11.27 -5.06 -3.19
C LEU A 67 -10.21 -4.51 -2.22
N VAL A 68 -9.79 -3.26 -2.42
CA VAL A 68 -8.77 -2.61 -1.59
C VAL A 68 -9.25 -2.47 -0.15
N LEU A 69 -10.46 -1.91 0.05
CA LEU A 69 -11.03 -1.72 1.38
C LEU A 69 -11.29 -3.05 2.08
N HIS A 70 -11.76 -4.08 1.36
CA HIS A 70 -11.93 -5.41 1.91
C HIS A 70 -10.60 -6.00 2.36
N GLY A 71 -9.54 -5.91 1.55
CA GLY A 71 -8.20 -6.38 1.94
C GLY A 71 -7.69 -5.72 3.22
N VAL A 72 -7.89 -4.41 3.37
CA VAL A 72 -7.52 -3.67 4.59
C VAL A 72 -8.41 -4.06 5.79
N ALA A 73 -9.70 -4.30 5.56
CA ALA A 73 -10.63 -4.68 6.62
C ALA A 73 -10.45 -6.13 7.08
N SER A 74 -10.20 -7.07 6.17
CA SER A 74 -10.18 -8.51 6.43
C SER A 74 -8.84 -9.02 6.96
N ASP A 75 -7.73 -8.37 6.61
CA ASP A 75 -6.38 -8.78 7.02
C ASP A 75 -5.78 -7.81 8.05
N GLU A 76 -5.73 -8.24 9.31
CA GLU A 76 -5.15 -7.47 10.41
C GLU A 76 -3.67 -7.12 10.17
N ARG A 77 -2.91 -7.98 9.48
CA ARG A 77 -1.51 -7.71 9.16
C ARG A 77 -1.41 -6.58 8.14
N THR A 78 -2.20 -6.66 7.08
CA THR A 78 -2.29 -5.61 6.06
C THR A 78 -2.73 -4.28 6.68
N ARG A 79 -3.77 -4.30 7.53
CA ARG A 79 -4.27 -3.11 8.23
C ARG A 79 -3.21 -2.44 9.11
N ARG A 80 -2.49 -3.21 9.92
CA ARG A 80 -1.44 -2.67 10.80
C ARG A 80 -0.33 -2.01 10.02
N VAL A 81 0.08 -2.59 8.90
CA VAL A 81 1.12 -1.99 8.08
C VAL A 81 0.60 -0.74 7.38
N PHE A 82 -0.66 -0.72 6.90
CA PHE A 82 -1.30 0.49 6.36
C PHE A 82 -1.31 1.63 7.37
N GLU A 83 -1.65 1.36 8.64
CA GLU A 83 -1.62 2.35 9.70
C GLU A 83 -0.20 2.87 9.95
N ILE A 84 0.80 1.98 9.95
CA ILE A 84 2.20 2.37 10.11
C ILE A 84 2.63 3.28 8.96
N ALA A 85 2.36 2.88 7.73
CA ALA A 85 2.69 3.62 6.51
C ALA A 85 2.07 5.03 6.49
N LEU A 86 0.77 5.13 6.77
CA LEU A 86 0.04 6.40 6.67
C LEU A 86 0.27 7.33 7.87
N TYR A 87 0.46 6.80 9.08
CA TYR A 87 0.37 7.62 10.30
C TYR A 87 1.57 7.54 11.25
N LYS A 88 2.47 6.57 11.10
CA LYS A 88 3.52 6.32 12.11
C LYS A 88 4.95 6.45 11.56
N VAL A 89 5.10 6.80 10.29
CA VAL A 89 6.39 6.87 9.60
C VAL A 89 6.72 8.31 9.24
N GLU A 90 7.86 8.77 9.73
CA GLU A 90 8.52 9.96 9.20
C GLU A 90 9.45 9.46 8.07
N TYR A 91 9.09 9.76 6.82
CA TYR A 91 9.86 9.35 5.66
C TYR A 91 11.06 10.28 5.43
N VAL A 92 12.09 10.11 6.25
CA VAL A 92 13.32 10.90 6.22
C VAL A 92 14.55 10.00 6.09
N GLY A 93 15.66 10.56 5.59
CA GLY A 93 16.93 9.86 5.45
C GLY A 93 16.83 8.60 4.58
N GLU A 94 17.26 7.46 5.13
CA GLU A 94 17.35 6.18 4.41
C GLU A 94 15.98 5.57 4.04
N LEU A 95 14.86 6.08 4.60
CA LEU A 95 13.51 5.62 4.29
C LEU A 95 12.86 6.33 3.09
N ILE A 96 13.54 7.31 2.49
CA ILE A 96 13.02 8.07 1.34
C ILE A 96 12.76 7.14 0.15
N GLY A 97 13.65 6.18 -0.15
CA GLY A 97 13.43 5.25 -1.27
C GLY A 97 12.18 4.38 -1.10
N VAL A 98 11.87 4.00 0.14
CA VAL A 98 10.64 3.24 0.47
C VAL A 98 9.40 4.12 0.32
N ARG A 99 9.50 5.40 0.71
CA ARG A 99 8.44 6.39 0.46
C ARG A 99 8.16 6.52 -1.02
N ASP A 100 9.19 6.73 -1.84
CA ASP A 100 9.03 7.05 -3.25
C ASP A 100 8.34 5.91 -4.00
N ARG A 101 8.68 4.66 -3.67
CA ARG A 101 7.97 3.48 -4.20
C ARG A 101 6.48 3.49 -3.81
N HIS A 102 6.17 3.80 -2.56
CA HIS A 102 4.80 3.82 -2.06
C HIS A 102 3.98 4.98 -2.65
N VAL A 103 4.59 6.15 -2.78
CA VAL A 103 4.00 7.32 -3.43
C VAL A 103 3.71 6.99 -4.89
N ALA A 104 4.67 6.42 -5.63
CA ALA A 104 4.47 6.04 -7.02
C ALA A 104 3.32 5.04 -7.20
N ALA A 105 3.21 4.02 -6.34
CA ALA A 105 2.09 3.08 -6.37
C ALA A 105 0.74 3.77 -6.09
N SER A 106 0.72 4.70 -5.13
CA SER A 106 -0.48 5.47 -4.78
C SER A 106 -0.89 6.46 -5.87
N GLU A 107 0.08 7.10 -6.52
CA GLU A 107 -0.12 8.01 -7.66
C GLU A 107 -0.66 7.26 -8.86
N GLY A 108 -0.11 6.09 -9.20
CA GLY A 108 -0.61 5.25 -10.28
C GLY A 108 -2.06 4.82 -10.04
N PHE A 109 -2.37 4.35 -8.82
CA PHE A 109 -3.73 4.00 -8.42
C PHE A 109 -4.70 5.19 -8.50
N THR A 110 -4.29 6.35 -7.98
CA THR A 110 -5.12 7.58 -7.99
C THR A 110 -5.36 8.07 -9.41
N GLY A 111 -4.34 8.05 -10.27
CA GLY A 111 -4.46 8.41 -11.68
C GLY A 111 -5.46 7.53 -12.43
N GLN A 112 -5.39 6.21 -12.22
CA GLN A 112 -6.34 5.28 -12.84
C GLN A 112 -7.78 5.51 -12.37
N LEU A 113 -7.98 5.73 -11.07
CA LEU A 113 -9.31 6.05 -10.53
C LEU A 113 -9.85 7.35 -11.14
N ALA A 114 -9.01 8.39 -11.27
CA ALA A 114 -9.41 9.65 -11.88
C ALA A 114 -9.87 9.46 -13.34
N SER A 115 -9.10 8.72 -14.15
CA SER A 115 -9.48 8.39 -15.53
C SER A 115 -10.80 7.62 -15.61
N ASP A 116 -11.05 6.68 -14.68
CA ASP A 116 -12.32 5.95 -14.62
C ASP A 116 -13.49 6.84 -14.20
N PHE A 117 -13.28 7.80 -13.29
CA PHE A 117 -14.29 8.80 -12.92
C PHE A 117 -14.64 9.70 -14.10
N GLU A 118 -13.65 10.16 -14.87
CA GLU A 118 -13.87 10.95 -16.08
C GLU A 118 -14.66 10.15 -17.12
N LEU A 119 -14.30 8.88 -17.35
CA LEU A 119 -15.03 8.01 -18.27
C LEU A 119 -16.48 7.79 -17.82
N ALA A 120 -16.69 7.56 -16.52
CA ALA A 120 -18.03 7.44 -15.95
C ALA A 120 -18.87 8.70 -16.15
N ALA A 121 -18.28 9.88 -15.91
CA ALA A 121 -18.94 11.15 -16.11
C ALA A 121 -19.35 11.37 -17.57
N GLN A 122 -18.48 11.02 -18.53
CA GLN A 122 -18.78 11.08 -19.96
C GLN A 122 -19.95 10.14 -20.34
N VAL A 123 -19.93 8.90 -19.88
CA VAL A 123 -20.99 7.91 -20.16
C VAL A 123 -22.34 8.36 -19.57
N GLN A 124 -22.33 8.91 -18.36
CA GLN A 124 -23.53 9.39 -17.67
C GLN A 124 -23.94 10.82 -18.06
N ARG A 125 -23.14 11.52 -18.88
CA ARG A 125 -23.33 12.92 -19.28
C ARG A 125 -23.42 13.87 -18.08
N ILE A 126 -22.59 13.63 -17.08
CA ILE A 126 -22.47 14.46 -15.88
C ILE A 126 -21.20 15.31 -16.01
N VAL A 127 -21.25 16.57 -15.60
CA VAL A 127 -20.07 17.43 -15.49
C VAL A 127 -19.51 17.27 -14.08
N LEU A 128 -18.27 16.78 -13.98
CA LEU A 128 -17.55 16.75 -12.70
C LEU A 128 -17.12 18.18 -12.33
N PRO A 129 -17.16 18.54 -11.04
CA PRO A 129 -16.79 19.87 -10.55
C PRO A 129 -15.30 20.19 -10.73
#